data_AF-A0A7C6MGG9-F1
#
_entry.id   AF-A0A7C6MGG9-F1
#
_cell.length_a   1.000
_cell.length_b   1.000
_cell.length_c   1.000
_cell.angle_alpha   90.00
_cell.angle_beta   90.00
_cell.angle_gamma   90.00
#
_symmetry.space_group_name_H-M   'P 1'
#
loop_
_entity.id
_entity.type
_entity.pdbx_description
1 polymer ?
#
loop_
_entity_poly.entity_id
_entity_poly.type
_entity_poly.pdbx_seq_one_letter_code
_entity_poly.pdbx_strand_id
1 'polypeptide(L)'
;MVCIPVADDGQIGHTWGKARTVALATVEDGTITSWRTRIVDWDVSKEQGTEGAHHARVARFIRDNAVTTVIARHMGDDMQNMLTKLGVRVQQGASGDARAAVTSLERRGG
;
A
#
# COMPACT_ATOMS: atom_id res chain seq x y z
N MET A 1 3.08 -10.66 -0.88
CA MET A 1 2.16 -9.76 -1.63
C MET A 1 2.50 -8.32 -1.28
N VAL A 2 2.75 -7.48 -2.27
CA VAL A 2 3.09 -6.05 -2.10
C VAL A 2 1.87 -5.20 -2.43
N CYS A 3 1.55 -4.23 -1.57
CA CYS A 3 0.48 -3.27 -1.82
C CYS A 3 1.05 -1.86 -1.96
N ILE A 4 0.62 -1.13 -2.98
CA ILE A 4 1.13 0.21 -3.29
C ILE A 4 -0.02 1.12 -3.74
N PRO A 5 -0.15 2.36 -3.24
CA PRO A 5 -1.14 3.27 -3.73
C PRO A 5 -0.75 3.71 -5.13
N VAL A 6 -1.70 3.74 -6.05
CA VAL A 6 -1.46 4.09 -7.46
C VAL A 6 -2.38 5.22 -7.88
N ALA A 7 -1.80 6.19 -8.59
CA ALA A 7 -2.53 7.22 -9.30
C ALA A 7 -2.98 6.72 -10.68
N ASP A 8 -3.89 7.45 -11.31
CA ASP A 8 -4.48 7.07 -12.60
C ASP A 8 -3.45 7.01 -13.74
N ASP A 9 -2.32 7.71 -13.60
CA ASP A 9 -1.18 7.70 -14.53
C ASP A 9 -0.18 6.56 -14.26
N GLY A 10 -0.45 5.68 -13.30
CA GLY A 10 0.42 4.56 -12.93
C GLY A 10 1.56 4.93 -11.97
N GLN A 11 1.65 6.20 -11.55
CA GLN A 11 2.60 6.61 -10.52
C GLN A 11 2.15 6.22 -9.12
N ILE A 12 3.07 6.29 -8.17
CA ILE A 12 2.77 6.06 -6.75
C ILE A 12 1.88 7.19 -6.23
N GLY A 13 0.76 6.82 -5.62
CA GLY A 13 -0.15 7.75 -4.95
C GLY A 13 0.55 8.53 -3.83
N HIS A 14 0.25 9.83 -3.74
CA HIS A 14 0.94 10.75 -2.83
C HIS A 14 0.80 10.39 -1.35
N THR A 15 -0.38 9.96 -0.91
CA THR A 15 -0.64 9.63 0.49
C THR A 15 -1.41 8.32 0.60
N TRP A 16 -0.93 7.43 1.47
CA TRP A 16 -1.59 6.15 1.70
C TRP A 16 -2.99 6.36 2.29
N GLY A 17 -3.15 7.10 3.38
CA GLY A 17 -4.45 7.28 4.03
C GLY A 17 -5.53 8.01 3.23
N LYS A 18 -5.24 8.46 2.00
CA LYS A 18 -6.21 9.05 1.05
C LYS A 18 -6.15 8.37 -0.32
N ALA A 19 -5.53 7.20 -0.43
CA ALA A 19 -5.43 6.56 -1.73
C ALA A 19 -6.81 6.14 -2.24
N ARG A 20 -7.13 6.52 -3.47
CA ARG A 20 -8.36 6.08 -4.12
C ARG A 20 -8.25 4.65 -4.63
N THR A 21 -7.09 4.35 -5.20
CA THR A 21 -6.77 3.05 -5.80
C THR A 21 -5.45 2.54 -5.25
N VAL A 22 -5.39 1.24 -5.01
CA VAL A 22 -4.15 0.53 -4.68
C VAL A 22 -3.92 -0.59 -5.67
N ALA A 23 -2.65 -0.90 -5.92
CA ALA A 23 -2.25 -2.08 -6.65
C ALA A 23 -1.72 -3.13 -5.68
N LEU A 24 -2.15 -4.36 -5.91
CA LEU A 24 -1.66 -5.59 -5.29
C LEU A 24 -0.76 -6.27 -6.30
N ALA A 25 0.54 -6.31 -5.98
CA ALA A 25 1.56 -6.93 -6.79
C ALA A 25 2.05 -8.23 -6.12
N THR A 26 1.99 -9.32 -6.87
CA THR A 26 2.74 -10.53 -6.53
C THR A 26 4.13 -10.39 -7.12
N VAL A 27 5.14 -10.59 -6.30
CA VAL A 27 6.55 -10.51 -6.70
C VAL A 27 7.20 -11.83 -6.35
N GLU A 28 7.89 -12.41 -7.32
CA GLU A 28 8.64 -13.66 -7.20
C GLU A 28 10.01 -13.41 -7.85
N ASP A 29 11.08 -13.67 -7.11
CA ASP A 29 12.47 -13.46 -7.56
C ASP A 29 12.72 -12.06 -8.18
N GLY A 30 12.17 -11.02 -7.55
CA GLY A 30 12.31 -9.63 -8.02
C GLY A 30 11.47 -9.27 -9.24
N THR A 31 10.65 -10.19 -9.75
CA THR A 31 9.78 -9.98 -10.91
C THR A 31 8.32 -9.92 -10.49
N ILE A 32 7.57 -8.94 -11.01
CA ILE A 32 6.13 -8.85 -10.78
C ILE A 32 5.43 -9.92 -11.63
N THR A 33 4.94 -10.98 -10.99
CA THR A 33 4.23 -12.08 -11.66
C THR A 33 2.72 -11.83 -11.79
N SER A 34 2.17 -10.96 -10.94
CA SER A 34 0.77 -10.53 -11.03
C SER A 34 0.62 -9.10 -10.53
N TRP A 35 -0.26 -8.34 -11.18
CA TRP A 35 -0.60 -6.98 -10.80
C TRP A 35 -2.10 -6.77 -10.87
N ARG A 36 -2.73 -6.43 -9.75
CA ARG A 36 -4.18 -6.20 -9.66
C ARG A 36 -4.47 -4.87 -8.99
N THR A 37 -5.22 -4.00 -9.66
CA THR A 37 -5.69 -2.75 -9.05
C THR A 37 -7.02 -2.96 -8.35
N ARG A 38 -7.17 -2.35 -7.18
CA ARG A 38 -8.37 -2.33 -6.35
C ARG A 38 -8.69 -0.90 -5.96
N ILE A 39 -9.93 -0.50 -6.20
CA ILE A 39 -10.46 0.76 -5.72
C ILE A 39 -10.80 0.57 -4.24
N VAL A 40 -10.24 1.43 -3.40
CA VAL A 40 -10.38 1.38 -1.94
C VAL A 40 -11.02 2.65 -1.37
N ASP A 41 -11.08 3.73 -2.16
CA ASP A 41 -11.70 5.02 -1.83
C ASP A 41 -11.41 5.47 -0.39
N TRP A 42 -10.14 5.37 0.03
CA TRP A 42 -9.74 5.72 1.38
C TRP A 42 -9.94 7.19 1.69
N ASP A 43 -9.85 8.06 0.69
CA ASP A 43 -10.16 9.49 0.81
C ASP A 43 -11.60 9.69 1.33
N VAL A 44 -12.58 9.11 0.62
CA VAL A 44 -14.00 9.14 0.99
C VAL A 44 -14.25 8.47 2.34
N SER A 45 -13.63 7.31 2.57
CA SER A 45 -13.77 6.58 3.83
C SER A 45 -13.23 7.35 5.03
N LYS A 46 -12.19 8.18 4.86
CA LYS A 46 -11.60 8.92 5.96
C LYS A 46 -12.40 10.19 6.27
N GLU A 47 -13.05 10.77 5.28
CA GLU A 47 -13.95 11.92 5.47
C GLU A 47 -15.30 11.52 6.07
N GLN A 48 -15.81 10.32 5.78
CA GLN A 48 -17.13 9.86 6.24
C GLN A 48 -17.13 9.11 7.58
N GLY A 49 -15.98 8.92 8.22
CA GLY A 49 -15.86 8.10 9.43
C GLY A 49 -14.81 8.59 10.40
N THR A 50 -14.74 7.95 11.57
CA THR A 50 -13.67 8.20 12.55
C THR A 50 -12.35 7.58 12.09
N GLU A 51 -11.22 8.14 12.52
CA GLU A 51 -9.89 7.61 12.19
C GLU A 51 -9.75 6.11 12.57
N GLY A 52 -10.36 5.70 13.68
CA GLY A 52 -10.38 4.28 14.10
C GLY A 52 -11.14 3.36 13.14
N ALA A 53 -12.28 3.79 12.60
CA ALA A 53 -13.03 3.01 11.61
C ALA A 53 -12.26 2.88 10.29
N HIS A 54 -11.57 3.94 9.89
CA HIS A 54 -10.68 3.92 8.73
C HIS A 54 -9.54 2.92 8.92
N HIS A 55 -8.85 2.95 10.07
CA HIS A 55 -7.78 2.00 10.40
C HIS A 55 -8.26 0.54 10.39
N ALA A 56 -9.43 0.26 10.98
CA ALA A 56 -9.98 -1.10 10.97
C ALA A 56 -10.26 -1.61 9.55
N ARG A 57 -10.74 -0.74 8.65
CA ARG A 57 -10.99 -1.09 7.24
C ARG A 57 -9.68 -1.39 6.50
N VAL A 58 -8.65 -0.57 6.70
CA VAL A 58 -7.31 -0.83 6.12
C VAL A 58 -6.73 -2.15 6.65
N ALA A 59 -6.78 -2.36 7.97
CA ALA A 59 -6.31 -3.60 8.60
C ALA A 59 -7.00 -4.84 8.03
N ARG A 60 -8.32 -4.77 7.82
CA ARG A 60 -9.10 -5.84 7.19
C ARG A 60 -8.67 -6.07 5.75
N PHE A 61 -8.54 -5.02 4.95
CA PHE A 61 -8.10 -5.12 3.56
C PHE A 61 -6.74 -5.82 3.43
N ILE A 62 -5.80 -5.45 4.30
CA ILE A 62 -4.46 -6.06 4.35
C ILE A 62 -4.54 -7.56 4.65
N ARG A 63 -5.34 -7.95 5.64
CA ARG A 63 -5.53 -9.37 6.01
C ARG A 63 -6.22 -10.16 4.89
N ASP A 64 -7.31 -9.64 4.34
CA ASP A 64 -8.12 -10.30 3.31
C ASP A 64 -7.30 -10.54 2.02
N ASN A 65 -6.32 -9.67 1.73
CA ASN A 65 -5.44 -9.80 0.56
C ASN A 65 -4.05 -10.39 0.88
N ALA A 66 -3.84 -10.87 2.11
CA ALA A 66 -2.56 -11.41 2.59
C ALA A 66 -1.37 -10.49 2.28
N VAL A 67 -1.55 -9.18 2.42
CA VAL A 67 -0.51 -8.18 2.15
C VAL A 67 0.58 -8.31 3.21
N THR A 68 1.81 -8.51 2.75
CA THR A 68 3.00 -8.66 3.60
C THR A 68 3.86 -7.41 3.61
N THR A 69 3.77 -6.61 2.54
CA THR A 69 4.54 -5.38 2.39
C THR A 69 3.66 -4.27 1.83
N VAL A 70 3.77 -3.07 2.41
CA VAL A 70 3.14 -1.85 1.92
C VAL A 70 4.22 -0.85 1.53
N ILE A 71 4.17 -0.37 0.30
CA ILE A 71 5.02 0.71 -0.19
C ILE A 71 4.15 1.95 -0.32
N ALA A 72 4.58 3.07 0.23
CA ALA A 72 3.90 4.35 0.09
C ALA A 72 4.90 5.50 -0.03
N ARG A 73 4.46 6.62 -0.61
CA ARG A 73 5.23 7.86 -0.54
C ARG A 73 5.19 8.45 0.86
N HIS A 74 3.98 8.59 1.40
CA HIS A 74 3.74 9.15 2.72
C HIS A 74 2.60 8.40 3.43
N MET A 75 2.80 8.10 4.71
CA MET A 75 1.83 7.46 5.59
C MET A 75 1.97 8.06 7.00
N GLY A 76 0.85 8.32 7.67
CA GLY A 76 0.88 8.82 9.05
C GLY A 76 1.36 7.75 10.04
N ASP A 77 1.93 8.19 11.16
CA ASP A 77 2.59 7.32 12.15
C ASP A 77 1.62 6.28 12.76
N ASP A 78 0.38 6.65 13.02
CA ASP A 78 -0.63 5.74 13.56
C ASP A 78 -0.94 4.57 12.60
N MET A 79 -1.05 4.87 11.31
CA MET A 79 -1.26 3.87 10.27
C MET A 79 -0.03 2.98 10.12
N GLN A 80 1.17 3.55 10.13
CA GLN A 80 2.42 2.79 10.07
C GLN A 80 2.54 1.83 11.27
N ASN A 81 2.26 2.32 12.48
CA ASN A 81 2.29 1.53 13.70
C ASN A 81 1.27 0.39 13.65
N MET A 82 0.07 0.65 13.16
CA MET A 82 -0.96 -0.38 13.00
C MET A 82 -0.53 -1.47 12.02
N LEU A 83 0.00 -1.11 10.84
CA LEU A 83 0.48 -2.08 9.85
C LEU A 83 1.66 -2.90 10.36
N THR A 84 2.61 -2.25 11.03
CA THR A 84 3.76 -2.93 11.65
C THR A 84 3.29 -3.95 12.70
N LYS A 85 2.30 -3.60 13.54
CA LYS A 85 1.69 -4.52 14.52
C LYS A 85 0.98 -5.71 13.87
N LEU A 86 0.52 -5.57 12.63
CA LEU A 86 -0.04 -6.66 11.83
C LEU A 86 1.03 -7.55 11.18
N GLY A 87 2.32 -7.25 11.37
CA GLY A 87 3.43 -7.96 10.74
C GLY A 87 3.71 -7.52 9.29
N VAL A 88 3.13 -6.40 8.85
CA VAL A 88 3.35 -5.86 7.51
C VAL A 88 4.61 -4.99 7.51
N ARG A 89 5.49 -5.20 6.54
CA ARG A 89 6.63 -4.31 6.31
C ARG A 89 6.15 -3.03 5.63
N VAL A 90 6.41 -1.87 6.23
CA VAL A 90 6.03 -0.57 5.66
C VAL A 90 7.27 0.14 5.13
N GLN A 91 7.28 0.46 3.85
CA GLN A 91 8.30 1.29 3.23
C GLN A 91 7.71 2.64 2.81
N GLN A 92 8.24 3.72 3.39
CA GLN A 92 7.86 5.09 3.07
C GLN A 92 8.89 5.76 2.17
N GLY A 93 8.54 6.92 1.59
CA GLY A 93 9.44 7.72 0.76
C GLY A 93 9.58 7.24 -0.68
N ALA A 94 8.76 6.28 -1.12
CA ALA A 94 8.76 5.84 -2.51
C ALA A 94 8.16 6.92 -3.43
N SER A 95 8.72 7.09 -4.63
CA SER A 95 8.25 8.05 -5.62
C SER A 95 8.47 7.52 -7.05
N GLY A 96 7.78 8.11 -8.02
CA GLY A 96 7.86 7.72 -9.43
C GLY A 96 6.91 6.58 -9.79
N ASP A 97 7.34 5.71 -10.70
CA ASP A 97 6.54 4.59 -11.21
C ASP A 97 6.31 3.52 -10.13
N ALA A 98 5.05 3.09 -10.00
CA ALA A 98 4.67 2.15 -8.95
C ALA A 98 5.26 0.75 -9.16
N ARG A 99 5.39 0.27 -10.39
CA ARG A 99 5.98 -1.05 -10.69
C ARG A 99 7.49 -1.03 -10.45
N ALA A 100 8.16 0.05 -10.86
CA ALA A 100 9.59 0.23 -10.63
C ALA A 100 9.95 0.27 -9.14
N ALA A 101 9.09 0.84 -8.30
CA ALA A 101 9.27 0.82 -6.85
C ALA A 101 9.12 -0.59 -6.26
N VAL A 102 8.16 -1.37 -6.75
CA VAL A 102 7.98 -2.76 -6.34
C VAL A 102 9.18 -3.63 -6.71
N THR A 103 9.69 -3.54 -7.94
CA THR A 103 10.88 -4.31 -8.36
C THR A 103 12.16 -3.84 -7.69
N SER A 104 12.26 -2.55 -7.34
CA SER A 104 13.40 -2.00 -6.61
C SER A 104 13.47 -2.40 -5.14
N LEU A 105 12.33 -2.81 -4.55
CA LEU A 105 12.26 -3.28 -3.18
C LEU A 105 13.08 -4.57 -2.99
N GLU A 106 12.83 -5.59 -3.82
CA GLU A 106 13.46 -6.90 -3.68
C GLU A 106 14.98 -6.85 -3.88
N ARG A 107 15.45 -5.95 -4.75
CA ARG A 107 16.89 -5.74 -4.98
C ARG A 107 17.67 -5.24 -3.75
N ARG A 108 16.96 -4.73 -2.73
CA ARG A 108 17.57 -4.24 -1.48
C ARG A 108 17.44 -5.21 -0.31
N GLY A 109 16.70 -6.31 -0.49
CA GLY A 109 16.41 -7.29 0.55
C GLY A 109 17.02 -8.68 0.32
N GLY A 110 17.93 -8.81 -0.65
CA GLY A 110 18.70 -10.03 -0.93
C GLY A 110 20.05 -10.03 -0.25
#